data_AF-A0A6I9NGM2-F1
#
_entry.id   AF-A0A6I9NGM2-F1
#
_cell.length_a   1.000
_cell.length_b   1.000
_cell.length_c   1.000
_cell.angle_alpha   90.00
_cell.angle_beta   90.00
_cell.angle_gamma   90.00
#
_symmetry.space_group_name_H-M   'P 1'
#
loop_
_entity.id
_entity.type
_entity.pdbx_description
1 polymer ?
#
loop_
_entity_poly.entity_id
_entity_poly.type
_entity_poly.pdbx_seq_one_letter_code
_entity_poly.pdbx_strand_id
1 'polypeptide(L)'
;MISTEWGAPKALANGFNPDHVKEGLYGSSLHIWDWTSHRKLQTLDLGEDGAIPLEVRFLHDPDATEGYVGCALKGSVFRFYKTPVSTTGF
;
A
#
# COMPACT_ATOMS: atom_id res chain seq x y z
N MET A 1 -10.13 -6.24 2.52
CA MET A 1 -8.70 -6.59 2.74
C MET A 1 -7.82 -5.51 2.15
N ILE A 2 -6.59 -5.31 2.67
CA ILE A 2 -5.57 -4.43 2.07
C ILE A 2 -4.29 -5.24 1.84
N SER A 3 -3.63 -5.02 0.71
CA SER A 3 -2.28 -5.53 0.41
C SER A 3 -1.35 -4.38 0.03
N THR A 4 -0.05 -4.62 0.12
CA THR A 4 1.01 -3.66 -0.21
C THR A 4 1.88 -4.15 -1.36
N GLU A 5 2.72 -3.27 -1.90
CA GLU A 5 3.69 -3.60 -2.94
C GLU A 5 5.11 -3.69 -2.39
N TRP A 6 5.89 -4.63 -2.93
CA TRP A 6 7.35 -4.60 -2.85
C TRP A 6 7.91 -4.66 -4.27
N GLY A 7 8.67 -5.69 -4.60
CA GLY A 7 9.37 -5.85 -5.87
C GLY A 7 9.27 -7.29 -6.29
N ALA A 8 9.31 -7.53 -7.59
CA ALA A 8 9.28 -8.88 -8.11
C ALA A 8 10.48 -9.70 -7.55
N PRO A 9 10.35 -11.02 -7.36
CA PRO A 9 11.43 -11.85 -6.83
C PRO A 9 12.77 -11.65 -7.55
N LYS A 10 12.77 -11.47 -8.89
CA LYS A 10 13.99 -11.20 -9.67
C LYS A 10 14.72 -9.92 -9.25
N ALA A 11 14.00 -8.88 -8.81
CA ALA A 11 14.56 -7.61 -8.38
C ALA A 11 15.05 -7.64 -6.91
N LEU A 12 14.72 -8.69 -6.15
CA LEU A 12 15.03 -8.83 -4.72
C LEU A 12 15.92 -10.02 -4.37
N ALA A 13 15.99 -11.05 -5.23
CA ALA A 13 16.67 -12.30 -4.94
C ALA A 13 18.15 -12.11 -4.55
N ASN A 14 18.78 -11.03 -5.04
CA ASN A 14 20.17 -10.68 -4.75
C ASN A 14 20.31 -9.51 -3.75
N GLY A 15 19.24 -9.20 -3.01
CA GLY A 15 19.16 -8.05 -2.11
C GLY A 15 18.62 -6.78 -2.77
N PHE A 16 18.58 -5.70 -1.99
CA PHE A 16 18.15 -4.38 -2.44
C PHE A 16 19.21 -3.76 -3.37
N ASN A 17 18.76 -3.17 -4.48
CA ASN A 17 19.60 -2.40 -5.39
C ASN A 17 19.02 -0.98 -5.56
N PRO A 18 19.74 0.10 -5.19
CA PRO A 18 19.28 1.46 -5.38
C PRO A 18 18.92 1.83 -6.82
N ASP A 19 19.59 1.24 -7.81
CA ASP A 19 19.31 1.53 -9.22
C ASP A 19 17.91 1.03 -9.64
N HIS A 20 17.46 -0.08 -9.05
CA HIS A 20 16.12 -0.64 -9.28
C HIS A 20 14.99 0.30 -8.82
N VAL A 21 15.27 1.26 -7.93
CA VAL A 21 14.31 2.31 -7.55
C VAL A 21 14.00 3.19 -8.76
N LYS A 22 15.03 3.64 -9.49
CA LYS A 22 14.88 4.50 -10.67
C LYS A 22 14.26 3.75 -11.85
N GLU A 23 14.48 2.45 -11.92
CA GLU A 23 13.88 1.56 -12.91
C GLU A 23 12.40 1.22 -12.61
N GLY A 24 11.87 1.64 -11.45
CA GLY A 24 10.48 1.39 -11.07
C GLY A 24 10.18 -0.07 -10.69
N LEU A 25 11.19 -0.83 -10.26
CA LEU A 25 11.03 -2.24 -9.88
C LEU A 25 10.54 -2.43 -8.43
N TYR A 26 10.39 -1.34 -7.68
CA TYR A 26 9.84 -1.31 -6.34
C TYR A 26 8.58 -0.46 -6.32
N GLY A 27 7.51 -1.01 -5.74
CA GLY A 27 6.20 -0.34 -5.68
C GLY A 27 6.09 0.72 -4.59
N SER A 28 5.00 1.47 -4.67
CA SER A 28 4.65 2.60 -3.80
C SER A 28 3.17 2.63 -3.44
N SER A 29 2.43 1.55 -3.73
CA SER A 29 0.97 1.55 -3.59
C SER A 29 0.44 0.58 -2.54
N LEU A 30 -0.75 0.93 -2.03
CA LEU A 30 -1.64 0.00 -1.33
C LEU A 30 -2.78 -0.39 -2.26
N HIS A 31 -3.28 -1.61 -2.12
CA HIS A 31 -4.45 -2.09 -2.86
C HIS A 31 -5.57 -2.47 -1.90
N ILE A 32 -6.76 -1.93 -2.16
CA ILE A 32 -7.97 -2.19 -1.40
C ILE A 32 -8.78 -3.25 -2.14
N TRP A 33 -9.22 -4.27 -1.42
CA TRP A 33 -9.90 -5.43 -1.98
C TRP A 33 -11.23 -5.68 -1.29
N ASP A 34 -12.25 -5.98 -2.10
CA ASP A 34 -13.40 -6.73 -1.66
C ASP A 34 -12.98 -8.20 -1.49
N TRP A 35 -13.01 -8.66 -0.25
CA TRP A 35 -12.62 -10.02 0.10
C TRP A 35 -13.62 -11.07 -0.36
N THR A 36 -14.90 -10.73 -0.46
CA THR A 36 -15.94 -11.69 -0.86
C THR A 36 -15.93 -11.91 -2.37
N SER A 37 -15.81 -10.84 -3.14
CA SER A 37 -15.82 -10.93 -4.61
C SER A 37 -14.43 -11.11 -5.24
N HIS A 38 -13.36 -11.07 -4.43
CA HIS A 38 -11.96 -11.08 -4.87
C HIS A 38 -11.64 -9.99 -5.91
N ARG A 39 -12.27 -8.82 -5.78
CA ARG A 39 -12.07 -7.68 -6.70
C ARG A 39 -11.23 -6.59 -6.05
N LYS A 40 -10.29 -6.04 -6.81
CA LYS A 40 -9.58 -4.82 -6.42
C LYS A 40 -10.52 -3.63 -6.59
N LEU A 41 -10.78 -2.92 -5.48
CA LEU A 41 -11.68 -1.78 -5.42
C LEU A 41 -10.93 -0.47 -5.69
N GLN A 42 -9.72 -0.34 -5.17
CA GLN A 42 -8.96 0.90 -5.21
C GLN A 42 -7.45 0.62 -5.14
N THR A 43 -6.67 1.48 -5.76
CA THR A 43 -5.23 1.61 -5.51
C THR A 43 -4.98 2.96 -4.87
N LEU A 44 -4.24 2.99 -3.77
CA LEU A 44 -3.74 4.23 -3.16
C LEU A 44 -2.26 4.35 -3.51
N ASP A 45 -1.92 5.34 -4.34
CA ASP A 45 -0.52 5.67 -4.61
C ASP A 45 0.01 6.59 -3.51
N LEU A 46 1.08 6.15 -2.84
CA LEU A 46 1.73 6.90 -1.77
C LEU A 46 2.89 7.77 -2.29
N GLY A 47 3.19 7.70 -3.59
CA GLY A 47 4.28 8.42 -4.23
C GLY A 47 5.67 8.01 -3.73
N GLU A 48 6.67 8.83 -4.02
CA GLU A 48 8.07 8.56 -3.66
C GLU A 48 8.30 8.45 -2.15
N ASP A 49 7.51 9.18 -1.35
CA ASP A 49 7.61 9.14 0.10
C ASP A 49 7.10 7.81 0.67
N GLY A 50 6.21 7.11 -0.03
CA GLY A 50 5.69 5.81 0.38
C GLY A 50 6.32 4.61 -0.31
N ALA A 51 7.50 4.78 -0.92
CA ALA A 51 8.19 3.70 -1.61
C ALA A 51 8.51 2.50 -0.69
N ILE A 52 8.30 1.29 -1.22
CA ILE A 52 8.48 0.01 -0.52
C ILE A 52 7.57 -0.09 0.72
N PRO A 53 6.23 -0.02 0.57
CA PRO A 53 5.29 -0.22 1.67
C PRO A 53 5.30 -1.68 2.13
N LEU A 54 5.68 -1.93 3.38
CA LEU A 54 5.81 -3.30 3.91
C LEU A 54 4.61 -3.69 4.76
N GLU A 55 4.70 -3.38 6.04
CA GLU A 55 3.76 -3.84 7.04
C GLU A 55 2.56 -2.91 7.08
N VAL A 56 1.40 -3.42 6.66
CA VAL A 56 0.10 -2.81 6.93
C VAL A 56 -0.39 -3.25 8.31
N ARG A 57 -0.80 -2.30 9.14
CA ARG A 57 -1.32 -2.53 10.49
C ARG A 57 -2.62 -1.76 10.66
N PHE A 58 -3.71 -2.48 10.93
CA PHE A 58 -4.95 -1.88 11.37
C PHE A 58 -4.91 -1.62 12.87
N LEU A 59 -5.75 -0.70 13.35
CA LEU A 59 -6.00 -0.55 14.78
C LEU A 59 -6.60 -1.85 15.34
N HIS A 60 -6.41 -2.08 16.64
CA HIS A 60 -6.99 -3.23 17.33
C HIS A 60 -8.50 -3.11 17.54
N ASP A 61 -9.03 -1.88 17.52
CA ASP A 61 -10.46 -1.62 17.51
C ASP A 61 -11.07 -2.09 16.18
N PRO A 62 -11.95 -3.11 16.16
CA PRO A 62 -12.54 -3.62 14.93
C PRO A 62 -13.51 -2.63 14.26
N ASP A 63 -14.01 -1.61 14.98
CA ASP A 63 -14.90 -0.59 14.42
C ASP A 63 -14.13 0.58 13.77
N ALA A 64 -12.81 0.66 13.99
CA ALA A 64 -11.97 1.68 13.37
C ALA A 64 -11.84 1.46 11.85
N THR A 65 -11.97 2.54 11.08
CA THR A 65 -11.95 2.49 9.60
C THR A 65 -10.64 3.02 9.01
N GLU A 66 -9.55 2.76 9.73
CA GLU A 66 -8.23 3.33 9.45
C GLU A 66 -7.11 2.37 9.81
N GLY A 67 -5.91 2.70 9.35
CA GLY A 67 -4.71 1.95 9.67
C GLY A 67 -3.46 2.69 9.25
N TYR A 68 -2.33 2.01 9.42
CA TYR A 68 -1.00 2.53 9.13
C TYR A 68 -0.23 1.59 8.20
N VAL A 69 0.69 2.16 7.44
CA VAL A 69 1.71 1.41 6.70
C VAL A 69 3.07 2.04 6.90
N GLY A 70 4.08 1.20 7.15
CA GLY A 70 5.49 1.61 7.17
C GLY A 70 6.13 1.41 5.81
N CYS A 71 6.86 2.43 5.33
CA CYS A 71 7.53 2.41 4.03
C CYS A 71 9.05 2.43 4.23
N ALA A 72 9.72 1.41 3.69
CA ALA A 72 11.10 1.09 4.07
C ALA A 72 12.14 2.07 3.52
N LEU A 73 11.92 2.64 2.32
CA LEU A 73 12.97 3.41 1.66
C LEU A 73 13.29 4.74 2.36
N LYS A 74 12.25 5.48 2.74
CA LYS A 74 12.38 6.76 3.47
C LYS A 74 12.07 6.66 4.96
N GLY A 75 11.64 5.48 5.45
CA GLY A 75 11.23 5.29 6.85
C GLY A 75 9.96 6.05 7.23
N SER A 76 9.14 6.43 6.25
CA SER A 76 7.88 7.14 6.46
C SER A 76 6.80 6.19 6.97
N VAL A 77 5.82 6.76 7.67
CA VAL A 77 4.63 6.05 8.11
C VAL A 77 3.41 6.81 7.62
N PHE A 78 2.58 6.16 6.80
CA PHE A 78 1.33 6.73 6.33
C PHE A 78 0.17 6.22 7.16
N ARG A 79 -0.74 7.12 7.52
CA ARG A 79 -2.06 6.79 8.05
C ARG A 79 -3.07 6.87 6.91
N PHE A 80 -3.87 5.84 6.72
CA PHE A 80 -4.93 5.79 5.71
C PHE A 80 -6.30 5.64 6.37
N TYR A 81 -7.32 6.11 5.66
CA TYR A 81 -8.71 6.11 6.12
C TYR A 81 -9.62 5.57 5.02
N LYS A 82 -10.74 4.99 5.42
CA LYS A 82 -11.81 4.63 4.48
C LYS A 82 -12.35 5.89 3.80
N THR A 83 -12.38 5.89 2.47
CA THR A 83 -12.99 6.95 1.67
C THR A 83 -14.49 7.07 2.03
N PRO A 84 -15.02 8.30 2.22
CA PRO A 84 -16.45 8.50 2.35
C PRO A 84 -17.21 7.91 1.16
N VAL A 85 -18.38 7.31 1.39
CA VAL A 85 -19.24 6.85 0.30
C VAL A 85 -19.77 8.09 -0.42
N SER A 86 -19.33 8.33 -1.66
CA SER A 86 -19.89 9.40 -2.47
C SER A 86 -21.37 9.10 -2.72
N THR A 87 -22.27 9.94 -2.18
CA THR A 87 -23.72 9.80 -2.33
C THR A 87 -24.25 10.53 -3.56
N THR A 88 -23.39 10.94 -4.50
CA THR A 88 -23.83 11.61 -5.73
C THR A 88 -24.32 10.60 -6.75
N GLY A 89 -25.58 10.18 -6.57
CA GLY A 89 -26.42 9.65 -7.62
C GLY A 89 -27.59 10.61 -7.86
N PHE A 90 -27.48 11.41 -8.92
CA PHE A 90 -28.57 11.80 -9.81
C PHE A 90 -28.00 11.83 -11.22
#